data_AF-A0AAD7GSB5-F1
#
_entry.id   AF-A0AAD7GSB5-F1
#
_cell.length_a   1.000
_cell.length_b   1.000
_cell.length_c   1.000
_cell.angle_alpha   90.00
_cell.angle_beta   90.00
_cell.angle_gamma   90.00
#
_symmetry.space_group_name_H-M   'P 1'
#
loop_
_entity.id
_entity.type
_entity.pdbx_description
1 polymer ?
#
loop_
_entity_poly.entity_id
_entity_poly.type
_entity_poly.pdbx_seq_one_letter_code
_entity_poly.pdbx_strand_id
1 'polypeptide(L)'
;MSRGEKSVFIGSAVNCDQEGKLHTGGSIWYSPEDPRNLSLKVLENEPQTSQRAELASTLIVLQRAARDQPLVIFSSKKIASAEMIHKLQAREDTGWIGIPDKDLLQSLAFELRVRTAHEALGVLINQGPSQP
;
A
#
# COMPACT_ATOMS: atom_id res chain seq x y z
N MET A 1 -16.59 16.11 -18.25
CA MET A 1 -16.25 15.06 -17.26
C MET A 1 -14.81 15.28 -16.85
N SER A 2 -14.55 15.87 -15.69
CA SER A 2 -13.16 16.00 -15.21
C SER A 2 -12.64 14.59 -14.91
N ARG A 3 -11.59 14.16 -15.62
CA ARG A 3 -10.79 13.00 -15.21
C ARG A 3 -10.02 13.42 -13.97
N GLY A 4 -10.72 13.48 -12.83
CA GLY A 4 -10.15 13.83 -11.54
C GLY A 4 -9.18 12.73 -11.13
N GLU A 5 -7.93 13.13 -10.91
CA GLU A 5 -6.94 12.36 -10.18
C GLU A 5 -7.55 11.88 -8.87
N LYS A 6 -7.51 10.57 -8.60
CA LYS A 6 -8.03 10.00 -7.36
C LYS A 6 -6.87 9.82 -6.40
N SER A 7 -6.93 10.56 -5.30
CA SER A 7 -6.04 10.38 -4.15
C SER A 7 -6.62 9.35 -3.19
N VAL A 8 -5.76 8.50 -2.64
CA VAL A 8 -6.14 7.50 -1.63
C VAL A 8 -5.04 7.37 -0.59
N PHE A 9 -5.43 7.27 0.67
CA PHE A 9 -4.53 7.24 1.82
C PHE A 9 -4.47 5.82 2.38
N ILE A 10 -3.26 5.36 2.68
CA ILE A 10 -3.01 4.01 3.21
C ILE A 10 -2.39 4.10 4.59
N GLY A 11 -3.04 3.42 5.54
CA GLY A 11 -2.57 3.24 6.91
C GLY A 11 -2.14 1.80 7.17
N SER A 12 -1.21 1.62 8.10
CA SER A 12 -0.89 0.32 8.68
C SER A 12 -0.59 0.46 10.17
N ALA A 13 -0.98 -0.56 10.94
CA ALA A 13 -0.78 -0.61 12.38
C ALA A 13 -0.48 -2.04 12.82
N VAL A 14 0.34 -2.16 13.87
CA VAL A 14 0.59 -3.41 14.60
C VAL A 14 0.23 -3.15 16.05
N ASN A 15 -0.56 -4.05 16.62
CA ASN A 15 -0.91 -4.06 18.03
C ASN A 15 -0.48 -5.40 18.65
N CYS A 16 -0.28 -5.42 19.97
CA CYS A 16 -0.02 -6.61 20.75
C CYS A 16 -1.19 -6.80 21.72
N ASP A 17 -1.77 -8.00 21.77
CA ASP A 17 -2.81 -8.29 22.75
C ASP A 17 -2.23 -8.60 24.14
N GLN A 18 -3.13 -8.91 25.09
CA GLN A 18 -2.75 -9.20 26.47
C GLN A 18 -1.94 -10.50 26.61
N GLU A 19 -1.99 -11.39 25.61
CA GLU A 19 -1.25 -12.66 25.59
C GLU A 19 0.11 -12.52 24.88
N GLY A 20 0.44 -11.32 24.39
CA GLY A 20 1.68 -11.07 23.67
C GLY A 20 1.61 -11.38 22.16
N LYS A 21 0.43 -11.69 21.62
CA LYS A 21 0.25 -12.00 20.19
C LYS A 21 0.08 -10.71 19.39
N LEU A 22 0.82 -10.62 18.29
CA LEU A 22 0.76 -9.48 17.38
C LEU A 22 -0.46 -9.58 16.45
N HIS A 23 -1.16 -8.45 16.28
CA HIS A 23 -2.26 -8.27 15.35
C HIS A 23 -1.94 -7.10 14.43
N THR A 24 -1.97 -7.33 13.13
CA THR A 24 -1.65 -6.32 12.13
C THR A 24 -2.89 -5.97 11.33
N GLY A 25 -3.12 -4.66 11.16
CA GLY A 25 -4.18 -4.13 10.32
C GLY A 25 -3.64 -3.12 9.30
N GLY A 26 -4.35 -3.02 8.19
CA GLY A 26 -4.19 -1.97 7.18
C GLY A 26 -5.49 -1.19 7.02
N SER A 27 -5.39 -0.01 6.44
CA SER A 27 -6.56 0.81 6.10
C SER A 27 -6.38 1.50 4.75
N ILE A 28 -7.51 1.71 4.08
CA ILE A 28 -7.64 2.42 2.82
C ILE A 28 -8.69 3.50 3.03
N TRP A 29 -8.33 4.75 2.77
CA TRP A 29 -9.20 5.90 2.99
C TRP A 29 -9.20 6.82 1.75
N TYR A 30 -10.39 7.07 1.20
CA TYR A 30 -10.58 7.94 0.02
C TYR A 30 -11.09 9.34 0.44
N SER A 31 -12.17 9.38 1.22
CA SER A 31 -12.75 10.60 1.79
C SER A 31 -13.72 10.24 2.92
N PRO A 32 -14.22 11.19 3.73
CA PRO A 32 -15.30 10.93 4.67
C PRO A 32 -16.50 10.28 3.97
N GLU A 33 -17.10 9.29 4.63
CA GLU A 33 -18.30 8.56 4.17
C GLU A 33 -18.17 7.83 2.81
N ASP A 34 -16.97 7.74 2.22
CA ASP A 34 -16.78 6.99 0.99
C ASP A 34 -16.99 5.49 1.25
N PRO A 35 -17.92 4.82 0.54
CA PRO A 35 -18.20 3.39 0.75
C PRO A 35 -17.04 2.48 0.37
N ARG A 36 -16.02 2.99 -0.32
CA ARG A 36 -14.80 2.26 -0.68
C ARG A 36 -13.76 2.26 0.43
N ASN A 37 -13.94 3.07 1.48
CA ASN A 37 -13.10 3.02 2.67
C ASN A 37 -13.11 1.61 3.25
N LEU A 38 -11.93 1.10 3.60
CA LEU A 38 -11.77 -0.29 4.02
C LEU A 38 -10.72 -0.40 5.11
N SER A 39 -11.01 -1.23 6.11
CA SER A 39 -10.02 -1.74 7.06
C SER A 39 -9.81 -3.23 6.80
N LEU A 40 -8.56 -3.67 6.87
CA LEU A 40 -8.18 -5.07 6.67
C LEU A 40 -7.35 -5.58 7.85
N LYS A 41 -7.50 -6.87 8.12
CA LYS A 41 -6.72 -7.60 9.11
C LYS A 41 -5.81 -8.60 8.38
N VAL A 42 -4.53 -8.62 8.74
CA VAL A 42 -3.60 -9.65 8.24
C VAL A 42 -3.96 -10.97 8.92
N LEU A 43 -4.11 -12.03 8.11
CA LEU A 43 -4.49 -13.35 8.61
C LEU A 43 -3.47 -13.89 9.62
N GLU A 44 -3.93 -14.66 10.59
CA GLU A 44 -3.08 -15.09 11.71
C GLU A 44 -1.92 -16.01 11.30
N ASN A 45 -2.06 -16.70 10.16
CA ASN A 45 -1.04 -17.57 9.58
C ASN A 45 -0.03 -16.81 8.70
N GLU A 46 -0.14 -15.49 8.62
CA GLU A 46 0.72 -14.63 7.81
C GLU A 46 1.62 -13.75 8.69
N PRO A 47 2.78 -13.28 8.18
CA PRO A 47 3.66 -12.37 8.91
C PRO A 47 2.92 -11.12 9.42
N GLN A 48 2.92 -10.93 10.74
CA GLN A 48 2.26 -9.81 11.41
C GLN A 48 3.14 -8.56 11.40
N THR A 49 3.28 -7.92 10.24
CA THR A 49 4.15 -6.74 10.05
C THR A 49 3.39 -5.58 9.41
N SER A 50 3.71 -4.35 9.82
CA SER A 50 3.13 -3.13 9.19
C SER A 50 3.38 -3.11 7.68
N GLN A 51 4.54 -3.61 7.23
CA GLN A 51 4.89 -3.74 5.82
C GLN A 51 3.88 -4.59 5.06
N ARG A 52 3.57 -5.80 5.56
CA ARG A 52 2.63 -6.71 4.91
C ARG A 52 1.25 -6.08 4.78
N ALA A 53 0.76 -5.45 5.85
CA ALA A 53 -0.53 -4.76 5.83
C ALA A 53 -0.59 -3.60 4.83
N GLU A 54 0.48 -2.81 4.73
CA GLU A 54 0.56 -1.70 3.79
C GLU A 54 0.64 -2.16 2.33
N LEU A 55 1.46 -3.18 2.05
CA LEU A 55 1.55 -3.78 0.71
C LEU A 55 0.21 -4.39 0.30
N ALA A 56 -0.47 -5.11 1.19
CA ALA A 56 -1.78 -5.67 0.95
C ALA A 56 -2.84 -4.57 0.69
N SER A 57 -2.84 -3.51 1.50
CA SER A 57 -3.71 -2.35 1.29
C SER A 57 -3.49 -1.72 -0.08
N THR A 58 -2.22 -1.53 -0.47
CA THR A 58 -1.83 -0.93 -1.75
C THR A 58 -2.28 -1.80 -2.92
N LEU A 59 -2.12 -3.11 -2.80
CA LEU A 59 -2.53 -4.06 -3.84
C LEU A 59 -4.03 -4.03 -4.06
N ILE A 60 -4.83 -4.02 -2.98
CA ILE A 60 -6.28 -3.91 -3.06
C ILE A 60 -6.71 -2.61 -3.76
N VAL A 61 -6.06 -1.48 -3.44
CA VAL A 61 -6.34 -0.21 -4.13
C VAL A 61 -6.07 -0.34 -5.62
N LEU A 62 -4.92 -0.88 -6.03
CA LEU A 62 -4.55 -1.01 -7.44
C LEU A 62 -5.50 -1.93 -8.20
N GLN A 63 -5.93 -3.04 -7.58
CA GLN A 63 -6.88 -3.99 -8.17
C GLN A 63 -8.29 -3.41 -8.32
N ARG A 64 -8.72 -2.53 -7.41
CA ARG A 64 -10.05 -1.91 -7.44
C ARG A 64 -10.12 -0.65 -8.31
N ALA A 65 -9.00 0.05 -8.49
CA ALA A 65 -8.94 1.24 -9.31
C ALA A 65 -8.91 0.88 -10.80
N ALA A 66 -9.72 1.56 -11.62
CA ALA A 66 -9.68 1.41 -13.07
C ALA A 66 -8.25 1.63 -13.60
N ARG A 67 -7.80 0.75 -14.51
CA ARG A 67 -6.40 0.71 -15.00
C ARG A 67 -6.02 1.90 -15.87
N ASP A 68 -7.01 2.58 -16.43
CA ASP A 68 -6.89 3.75 -17.30
C ASP A 68 -7.14 5.08 -16.54
N GLN A 69 -7.32 5.01 -15.22
CA GLN A 69 -7.47 6.18 -14.36
C GLN A 69 -6.17 6.48 -13.61
N PRO A 70 -5.65 7.72 -13.67
CA PRO A 70 -4.55 8.16 -12.82
C PRO A 70 -4.90 8.01 -11.34
N LEU A 71 -3.96 7.46 -10.58
CA LEU A 71 -4.12 7.16 -9.17
C LEU A 71 -2.90 7.67 -8.41
N VAL A 72 -3.17 8.41 -7.32
CA VAL A 72 -2.14 8.82 -6.36
C VAL A 72 -2.39 8.08 -5.06
N ILE A 73 -1.43 7.23 -4.70
CA ILE A 73 -1.46 6.51 -3.43
C ILE A 73 -0.56 7.25 -2.46
N PHE A 74 -1.12 7.62 -1.32
CA PHE A 74 -0.47 8.30 -0.22
C PHE A 74 -0.30 7.31 0.92
N SER A 75 0.92 6.78 1.10
CA SER A 75 1.18 5.87 2.20
C SER A 75 1.74 6.60 3.42
N SER A 76 1.26 6.20 4.61
CA SER A 76 1.80 6.63 5.91
C SER A 76 3.18 6.05 6.21
N LYS A 77 3.63 5.03 5.47
CA LYS A 77 5.04 4.59 5.49
C LYS A 77 5.62 4.63 4.08
N LYS A 78 6.94 4.67 3.99
CA LYS A 78 7.67 4.71 2.71
C LYS A 78 7.85 3.32 2.09
N ILE A 79 7.15 2.29 2.56
CA ILE A 79 7.57 0.90 2.34
C ILE A 79 7.23 0.48 0.92
N ALA A 80 5.97 0.63 0.51
CA ALA A 80 5.56 0.31 -0.86
C ALA A 80 6.34 1.14 -1.89
N SER A 81 6.50 2.44 -1.67
CA SER A 81 7.25 3.32 -2.57
C SER A 81 8.74 2.96 -2.65
N ALA A 82 9.40 2.68 -1.51
CA ALA A 82 10.83 2.40 -1.51
C ALA A 82 11.16 1.05 -2.16
N GLU A 83 10.33 0.04 -1.93
CA GLU A 83 10.55 -1.28 -2.49
C GLU A 83 10.23 -1.35 -3.99
N MET A 84 9.21 -0.62 -4.46
CA MET A 84 8.81 -0.63 -5.87
C MET A 84 9.60 0.34 -6.74
N ILE A 85 9.95 1.53 -6.26
CA ILE A 85 10.62 2.55 -7.07
C ILE A 85 12.13 2.28 -7.16
N HIS A 86 12.77 1.88 -6.06
CA HIS A 86 14.24 1.84 -5.99
C HIS A 86 14.83 0.43 -6.15
N LYS A 87 14.06 -0.62 -5.86
CA LYS A 87 14.60 -1.99 -5.75
C LYS A 87 13.97 -2.99 -6.70
N LEU A 88 12.93 -2.60 -7.45
CA LEU A 88 12.17 -3.54 -8.29
C LEU A 88 13.05 -4.27 -9.30
N GLN A 89 13.83 -3.53 -10.11
CA GLN A 89 14.71 -4.14 -11.12
C GLN A 89 15.70 -5.13 -10.49
N ALA A 90 16.42 -4.70 -9.44
CA ALA A 90 17.40 -5.56 -8.76
C ALA A 90 16.78 -6.82 -8.15
N ARG A 91 15.53 -6.74 -7.67
CA ARG A 91 14.80 -7.89 -7.11
C ARG A 91 14.40 -8.89 -8.19
N GLU A 92 14.04 -8.41 -9.37
CA GLU A 92 13.71 -9.27 -10.50
C GLU A 92 14.94 -9.96 -11.07
N ASP A 93 16.04 -9.20 -11.19
CA ASP A 93 17.33 -9.73 -11.64
C ASP A 93 17.85 -10.84 -10.71
N THR A 94 17.53 -10.75 -9.42
CA THR A 94 17.90 -11.75 -8.40
C THR A 94 16.84 -12.83 -8.18
N GLY A 95 15.74 -12.82 -8.96
CA GLY A 95 14.67 -13.81 -8.85
C GLY A 95 13.92 -13.78 -7.52
N TRP A 96 13.92 -12.66 -6.79
CA TRP A 96 13.24 -12.46 -5.52
C TRP A 96 13.69 -13.40 -4.37
N ILE A 97 14.90 -13.95 -4.47
CA ILE A 97 15.43 -14.89 -3.46
C ILE A 97 15.63 -14.19 -2.12
N GLY A 98 15.07 -14.76 -1.05
CA GLY A 98 15.23 -14.23 0.32
C GLY A 98 14.48 -12.92 0.60
N ILE A 99 13.63 -12.45 -0.31
CA ILE A 99 12.89 -11.20 -0.14
C ILE A 99 11.61 -11.45 0.69
N PRO A 100 11.43 -10.80 1.85
CA PRO A 100 10.18 -10.84 2.60
C PRO A 100 9.01 -10.26 1.79
N ASP A 101 7.81 -10.80 1.99
CA ASP A 101 6.57 -10.38 1.30
C ASP A 101 6.66 -10.38 -0.24
N LYS A 102 7.53 -11.24 -0.80
CA LYS A 102 7.74 -11.33 -2.25
C LYS A 102 6.45 -11.58 -3.04
N ASP A 103 5.50 -12.31 -2.44
CA ASP A 103 4.18 -12.59 -2.99
C ASP A 103 3.39 -11.31 -3.28
N LEU A 104 3.32 -10.42 -2.30
CA LEU A 104 2.64 -9.13 -2.44
C LEU A 104 3.42 -8.19 -3.36
N LEU A 105 4.74 -8.18 -3.26
CA LEU A 105 5.59 -7.31 -4.08
C LEU A 105 5.56 -7.69 -5.57
N GLN A 106 5.56 -8.98 -5.89
CA GLN A 106 5.38 -9.47 -7.27
C GLN A 106 4.01 -9.12 -7.81
N SER A 107 2.96 -9.26 -6.98
CA SER A 107 1.60 -8.88 -7.36
C SER A 107 1.48 -7.37 -7.62
N LEU A 108 2.11 -6.55 -6.76
CA LEU A 108 2.20 -5.10 -6.98
C LEU A 108 2.95 -4.75 -8.26
N ALA A 109 4.08 -5.40 -8.53
CA ALA A 109 4.85 -5.20 -9.75
C ALA A 109 4.01 -5.49 -11.00
N PHE A 110 3.27 -6.59 -10.96
CA PHE A 110 2.33 -6.94 -12.04
C PHE A 110 1.24 -5.87 -12.20
N GLU A 111 0.55 -5.51 -11.12
CA GLU A 111 -0.54 -4.52 -11.20
C GLU A 111 -0.05 -3.15 -11.69
N LEU A 112 1.14 -2.70 -11.29
CA LEU A 112 1.71 -1.45 -11.80
C LEU A 112 2.05 -1.53 -13.30
N ARG A 113 2.49 -2.68 -13.81
CA ARG A 113 2.84 -2.85 -15.22
C ARG A 113 1.65 -2.93 -16.17
N VAL A 114 0.55 -3.54 -15.72
CA VAL A 114 -0.63 -3.73 -16.57
C VAL A 114 -1.54 -2.51 -16.64
N ARG A 115 -1.24 -1.46 -15.87
CA ARG A 115 -1.96 -0.20 -15.92
C ARG A 115 -1.50 0.66 -17.10
N THR A 116 -2.43 1.41 -17.66
CA THR A 116 -2.23 2.21 -18.88
C THR A 116 -2.22 3.71 -18.61
N ALA A 117 -2.74 4.13 -17.46
CA ALA A 117 -2.57 5.49 -16.96
C ALA A 117 -1.26 5.64 -16.20
N HIS A 118 -0.83 6.88 -15.98
CA HIS A 118 0.33 7.17 -15.17
C HIS A 118 -0.04 7.09 -13.68
N GLU A 119 0.67 6.28 -12.90
CA GLU A 119 0.57 6.24 -11.44
C GLU A 119 1.62 7.13 -10.79
N ALA A 120 1.24 7.77 -9.67
CA ALA A 120 2.19 8.35 -8.74
C ALA A 120 2.07 7.65 -7.39
N LEU A 121 3.13 6.95 -6.98
CA LEU A 121 3.27 6.46 -5.62
C LEU A 121 3.91 7.56 -4.77
N GLY A 122 3.08 8.27 -4.03
CA GLY A 122 3.49 9.34 -3.13
C GLY A 122 3.68 8.84 -1.69
N VAL A 123 4.46 9.58 -0.92
CA VAL A 123 4.60 9.37 0.52
C VAL A 123 3.88 10.51 1.22
N LEU A 124 3.07 10.20 2.24
CA LEU A 124 2.62 11.22 3.19
C LEU A 124 3.81 11.60 4.06
N ILE A 125 4.46 12.69 3.69
CA ILE A 125 5.28 13.43 4.64
C ILE A 125 4.26 14.15 5.53
N ASN A 126 4.12 13.72 6.78
CA ASN A 126 3.45 14.52 7.80
C ASN A 126 4.17 15.87 7.88
N GLN A 127 3.71 16.86 7.11
CA GLN A 127 3.84 18.24 7.52
C GLN A 127 2.84 18.34 8.67
N GLY A 128 3.34 18.14 9.89
CA GLY A 128 2.55 18.41 11.09
C GLY A 128 1.97 19.83 10.99
N PRO A 129 0.82 20.11 11.63
CA PRO A 129 0.31 21.47 11.65
C PRO A 129 1.43 22.37 12.17
N SER A 130 1.87 23.33 11.35
CA SER A 130 2.53 24.52 11.87
C SER A 130 1.58 25.09 12.90
N GLN A 131 1.89 24.87 14.18
CA GLN A 131 1.12 25.45 15.27
C GLN A 131 1.15 26.97 15.11
N PRO A 132 0.02 27.66 15.38
CA PRO A 132 -0.02 29.12 15.34
C PRO A 132 0.94 29.75 16.35
#